data_AF-A0A7K6I0S6-F1
#
_entry.id   AF-A0A7K6I0S6-F1
#
_cell.length_a   1.000
_cell.length_b   1.000
_cell.length_c   1.000
_cell.angle_alpha   90.00
_cell.angle_beta   90.00
_cell.angle_gamma   90.00
#
_symmetry.space_group_name_H-M   'P 1'
#
loop_
_entity.id
_entity.type
_entity.pdbx_description
1 polymer ?
#
loop_
_entity_poly.entity_id
_entity_poly.type
_entity_poly.pdbx_seq_one_letter_code
_entity_poly.pdbx_strand_id
1 'polypeptide(L)'
;EYPFYRRVSGFTSSLRTTSAETFLPTSVDQANGLHRPHQKPAILRKISAAQQLSASEVVTHLGQTVVLASGTLSVLLHCEAVGNPKPTISWAKNGEEVKYNDRLFLQPDDSLQILAPVEADVGFYACNASNALGSDSVSIAVTLAGKPLIKASRATVINTESPAVTVDIGSMVKTIQKANVTINCQVAGVPEAKVTWFKNKVKLSSTHHLHDGLLLIANVSLSDQGLYSCKAANLHGEVTESSQMLILEPPRPLPYLEDLTAVLSSAGPSTHSVLTSPSGTKLTVSPGSSALIGCAVDGHPTPNITWLYSGEPLSLRHQLLAAGRILQILNVSDFTDGEFSCLAQNEAGSLTQIMSLAIQEYQWSVDKVTACSASCGHRGVQLPQLRCLLDGAEVNASYCRETPKPSLQPIACNRRDCPSRWMVTSWSPCTRSCGGGIQMRRVTCQRLTAKGSSVPMSNEACAQVSKRPVDTQNCNRQPCVEWVASSWGQCNGPCIGPRLAVQHRQIFCQTKDGTSVSADQCSALPRPLSTQNCWTDVCGVHWRVSLWTVCTATCGNYGFQSRRVDCVHIRTNKPVMEHHCSWRPRPANWQRCNITPCENGTLLRGGEAEGCRGTKEGRVISQKLSTGPC
;
A
#
# COMPACT_ATOMS: atom_id res chain seq x y z
N GLU A 1 -25.22 79.12 8.88
CA GLU A 1 -26.40 80.00 8.68
C GLU A 1 -27.61 79.38 9.41
N TYR A 2 -28.78 80.02 9.34
CA TYR A 2 -30.10 79.62 9.92
C TYR A 2 -31.16 79.72 8.79
N PRO A 3 -32.47 79.37 8.97
CA PRO A 3 -33.17 78.59 10.02
C PRO A 3 -33.91 77.34 9.43
N PHE A 4 -34.64 76.47 10.15
CA PHE A 4 -35.97 76.70 10.77
C PHE A 4 -36.44 75.60 11.78
N TYR A 5 -37.54 75.91 12.47
CA TYR A 5 -38.07 75.28 13.69
C TYR A 5 -39.08 74.12 13.49
N ARG A 6 -39.13 73.18 14.46
CA ARG A 6 -40.30 73.04 15.39
C ARG A 6 -40.04 72.19 16.64
N ARG A 7 -40.87 72.43 17.68
CA ARG A 7 -40.96 71.69 18.97
C ARG A 7 -41.61 70.30 18.74
N VAL A 8 -41.57 69.30 19.64
CA VAL A 8 -42.24 69.21 20.96
C VAL A 8 -41.56 68.14 21.86
N SER A 9 -41.93 68.14 23.15
CA SER A 9 -41.32 67.42 24.29
C SER A 9 -41.48 65.89 24.34
N GLY A 10 -40.41 65.26 24.84
CA GLY A 10 -40.31 64.16 25.82
C GLY A 10 -41.50 63.27 26.17
N PHE A 11 -41.19 61.97 26.32
CA PHE A 11 -42.08 60.95 26.87
C PHE A 11 -41.44 60.22 28.05
N THR A 12 -42.20 60.09 29.14
CA THR A 12 -41.93 59.18 30.27
C THR A 12 -42.97 58.07 30.32
N SER A 13 -42.56 56.94 30.91
CA SER A 13 -43.34 55.75 31.30
C SER A 13 -44.88 55.85 31.35
N SER A 14 -45.56 54.88 30.73
CA SER A 14 -46.85 54.37 31.25
C SER A 14 -47.04 52.88 30.91
N LEU A 15 -47.92 52.23 31.68
CA LEU A 15 -48.16 50.78 31.64
C LEU A 15 -49.04 50.39 30.44
N ARG A 16 -48.86 49.17 29.91
CA ARG A 16 -49.84 48.55 29.00
C ARG A 16 -50.82 47.68 29.79
N THR A 17 -51.96 48.25 30.17
CA THR A 17 -53.17 47.49 30.51
C THR A 17 -53.88 47.07 29.22
N THR A 18 -54.04 45.77 28.98
CA THR A 18 -54.75 45.26 27.81
C THR A 18 -56.26 45.12 28.09
N SER A 19 -57.02 46.18 27.84
CA SER A 19 -58.47 46.10 27.64
C SER A 19 -58.78 45.49 26.26
N ALA A 20 -59.80 44.65 26.16
CA ALA A 20 -60.22 44.07 24.89
C ALA A 20 -61.07 45.07 24.10
N GLU A 21 -60.75 45.28 22.83
CA GLU A 21 -61.60 46.04 21.89
C GLU A 21 -62.37 45.07 20.98
N THR A 22 -63.69 45.25 20.93
CA THR A 22 -64.59 44.52 20.03
C THR A 22 -64.51 45.07 18.61
N PHE A 23 -64.06 44.24 17.66
CA PHE A 23 -64.09 44.57 16.24
C PHE A 23 -65.39 44.09 15.57
N LEU A 24 -66.13 45.04 14.98
CA LEU A 24 -67.21 44.77 14.03
C LEU A 24 -66.62 44.63 12.61
N PRO A 25 -66.96 43.59 11.83
CA PRO A 25 -66.49 43.45 10.45
C PRO A 25 -67.35 44.26 9.47
N THR A 26 -66.72 45.15 8.69
CA THR A 26 -67.37 45.77 7.52
C THR A 26 -67.36 44.81 6.33
N SER A 27 -68.47 44.75 5.60
CA SER A 27 -68.69 43.80 4.50
C SER A 27 -68.17 44.26 3.14
N VAL A 28 -67.25 43.50 2.54
CA VAL A 28 -67.29 43.14 1.10
C VAL A 28 -66.72 41.73 0.94
N ASP A 29 -67.56 40.76 0.58
CA ASP A 29 -67.33 39.76 -0.48
C ASP A 29 -68.43 38.69 -0.47
N GLN A 30 -68.93 38.33 -1.66
CA GLN A 30 -69.91 37.25 -1.87
C GLN A 30 -69.47 36.33 -3.00
N ALA A 31 -68.70 35.29 -2.68
CA ALA A 31 -68.59 34.07 -3.48
C ALA A 31 -68.05 32.89 -2.66
N ASN A 32 -68.59 31.69 -2.93
CA ASN A 32 -68.05 30.36 -2.61
C ASN A 32 -67.82 29.95 -1.12
N GLY A 33 -68.50 28.86 -0.72
CA GLY A 33 -67.96 27.86 0.21
C GLY A 33 -67.89 28.21 1.70
N LEU A 34 -68.78 27.62 2.51
CA LEU A 34 -68.70 27.69 3.98
C LEU A 34 -67.54 26.85 4.55
N HIS A 35 -66.33 27.39 4.53
CA HIS A 35 -65.25 26.96 5.42
C HIS A 35 -64.92 28.08 6.41
N ARG A 36 -65.32 27.90 7.67
CA ARG A 36 -64.83 28.74 8.77
C ARG A 36 -63.30 28.67 8.81
N PRO A 37 -62.59 29.76 9.16
CA PRO A 37 -61.13 29.73 9.26
C PRO A 37 -60.68 28.72 10.32
N HIS A 38 -59.59 28.01 10.04
CA HIS A 38 -59.01 27.05 10.98
C HIS A 38 -58.44 27.77 12.21
N GLN A 39 -58.84 27.32 13.40
CA GLN A 39 -58.59 28.02 14.66
C GLN A 39 -58.16 27.03 15.74
N LYS A 40 -57.04 27.33 16.42
CA LYS A 40 -56.60 26.61 17.62
C LYS A 40 -57.67 26.69 18.72
N PRO A 41 -57.70 25.76 19.69
CA PRO A 41 -58.59 25.88 20.84
C PRO A 41 -58.30 27.17 21.61
N ALA A 42 -59.36 27.78 22.12
CA ALA A 42 -59.30 28.88 23.07
C ALA A 42 -60.45 28.70 24.08
N ILE A 43 -60.12 28.55 25.35
CA ILE A 43 -61.09 28.43 26.44
C ILE A 43 -61.58 29.84 26.80
N LEU A 44 -62.90 30.04 26.92
CA LEU A 44 -63.52 31.38 27.02
C LEU A 44 -63.27 32.13 28.36
N ARG A 45 -62.32 31.61 29.16
CA ARG A 45 -61.77 32.07 30.44
C ARG A 45 -62.69 31.96 31.67
N LYS A 46 -62.01 31.56 32.77
CA LYS A 46 -62.56 31.04 34.03
C LYS A 46 -63.47 29.83 33.82
N ILE A 47 -63.01 28.65 34.24
CA ILE A 47 -63.91 27.56 34.62
C ILE A 47 -64.88 28.15 35.65
N SER A 48 -66.18 28.03 35.41
CA SER A 48 -67.19 28.34 36.41
C SER A 48 -67.48 27.07 37.21
N ALA A 49 -67.69 27.23 38.50
CA ALA A 49 -68.07 26.12 39.37
C ALA A 49 -69.41 26.40 40.02
N ALA A 50 -70.31 25.42 39.94
CA ALA A 50 -71.58 25.43 40.64
C ALA A 50 -71.55 24.32 41.70
N GLN A 51 -71.76 24.64 42.98
CA GLN A 51 -71.91 23.63 44.02
C GLN A 51 -73.32 23.64 44.60
N GLN A 52 -73.88 22.45 44.78
CA GLN A 52 -75.21 22.24 45.31
C GLN A 52 -75.15 21.86 46.78
N LEU A 53 -75.74 22.65 47.66
CA LEU A 53 -75.75 22.41 49.11
C LEU A 53 -77.03 21.72 49.61
N SER A 54 -78.11 21.83 48.84
CA SER A 54 -79.40 21.20 49.12
C SER A 54 -80.12 20.85 47.81
N ALA A 55 -81.24 20.13 47.88
CA ALA A 55 -82.00 19.71 46.70
C ALA A 55 -82.55 20.86 45.81
N SER A 56 -82.38 22.13 46.18
CA SER A 56 -82.80 23.28 45.37
C SER A 56 -81.86 24.50 45.42
N GLU A 57 -80.71 24.42 46.11
CA GLU A 57 -79.79 25.54 46.29
C GLU A 57 -78.44 25.29 45.61
N VAL A 58 -78.05 26.19 44.69
CA VAL A 58 -76.82 26.12 43.91
C VAL A 58 -76.04 27.42 44.06
N VAL A 59 -74.80 27.34 44.53
CA VAL A 59 -73.87 28.46 44.71
C VAL A 59 -72.84 28.45 43.58
N THR A 60 -72.77 29.52 42.80
CA THR A 60 -71.81 29.68 41.71
C THR A 60 -70.58 30.49 42.13
N HIS A 61 -69.39 29.98 41.83
CA HIS A 61 -68.10 30.61 42.12
C HIS A 61 -67.41 31.04 40.83
N LEU A 62 -67.07 32.33 40.73
CA LEU A 62 -66.48 32.97 39.55
C LEU A 62 -64.98 33.23 39.74
N GLY A 63 -64.18 32.19 39.95
CA GLY A 63 -62.76 32.32 40.30
C GLY A 63 -61.91 31.10 39.96
N GLN A 64 -60.70 31.05 40.52
CA GLN A 64 -59.79 29.89 40.40
C GLN A 64 -59.95 28.88 41.56
N THR A 65 -60.94 29.06 42.43
CA THR A 65 -61.14 28.24 43.64
C THR A 65 -62.63 27.99 43.90
N VAL A 66 -62.97 26.77 44.33
CA VAL A 66 -64.28 26.30 44.78
C VAL A 66 -64.13 25.80 46.21
N VAL A 67 -64.96 26.26 47.14
CA VAL A 67 -64.90 25.85 48.55
C VAL A 67 -66.02 24.86 48.86
N LEU A 68 -65.66 23.59 48.95
CA LEU A 68 -66.52 22.52 49.44
C LEU A 68 -66.97 22.86 50.88
N ALA A 69 -68.29 22.90 51.09
CA ALA A 69 -68.89 23.06 52.41
C ALA A 69 -69.32 21.71 52.98
N SER A 70 -69.50 21.63 54.29
CA SER A 70 -70.09 20.44 54.91
C SER A 70 -71.52 20.25 54.39
N GLY A 71 -71.78 19.12 53.74
CA GLY A 71 -73.09 18.80 53.16
C GLY A 71 -73.24 19.09 51.65
N THR A 72 -72.19 19.53 50.93
CA THR A 72 -72.25 19.64 49.47
C THR A 72 -72.69 18.31 48.83
N LEU A 73 -73.79 18.34 48.07
CA LEU A 73 -74.40 17.19 47.40
C LEU A 73 -73.83 16.97 45.99
N SER A 74 -73.47 18.04 45.28
CA SER A 74 -72.75 17.94 44.02
C SER A 74 -71.91 19.18 43.72
N VAL A 75 -70.91 19.04 42.86
CA VAL A 75 -70.15 20.13 42.24
C VAL A 75 -70.09 19.88 40.74
N LEU A 76 -70.40 20.91 39.95
CA LEU A 76 -70.22 20.92 38.50
C LEU A 76 -69.11 21.92 38.16
N LEU A 77 -68.07 21.46 37.47
CA LEU A 77 -67.00 22.29 36.92
C LEU A 77 -67.24 22.43 35.41
N HIS A 78 -67.64 23.62 34.98
CA HIS A 78 -68.04 23.89 33.60
C HIS A 78 -66.91 24.56 32.80
N CYS A 79 -66.66 24.07 31.59
CA CYS A 79 -65.57 24.54 30.74
C CYS A 79 -66.01 24.67 29.27
N GLU A 80 -66.09 25.91 28.78
CA GLU A 80 -66.44 26.19 27.39
C GLU A 80 -65.20 26.58 26.56
N ALA A 81 -64.99 25.90 25.43
CA ALA A 81 -63.87 26.15 24.53
C ALA A 81 -64.31 26.25 23.06
N VAL A 82 -63.81 27.27 22.36
CA VAL A 82 -64.03 27.47 20.93
C VAL A 82 -62.80 27.05 20.12
N GLY A 83 -63.01 26.63 18.88
CA GLY A 83 -61.95 26.22 17.96
C GLY A 83 -62.54 25.61 16.69
N ASN A 84 -61.72 25.45 15.64
CA ASN A 84 -62.15 24.87 14.37
C ASN A 84 -61.05 23.97 13.77
N PRO A 85 -61.17 22.63 13.83
CA PRO A 85 -62.33 21.84 14.27
C PRO A 85 -62.73 22.04 15.75
N LYS A 86 -63.98 21.67 16.14
CA LYS A 86 -64.43 21.75 17.55
C LYS A 86 -63.38 21.05 18.44
N PRO A 87 -62.88 21.71 19.50
CA PRO A 87 -61.96 21.05 20.41
C PRO A 87 -62.65 19.88 21.13
N THR A 88 -61.88 18.82 21.37
CA THR A 88 -62.19 17.83 22.41
C THR A 88 -61.79 18.39 23.76
N ILE A 89 -62.60 18.15 24.79
CA ILE A 89 -62.30 18.47 26.17
C ILE A 89 -61.82 17.21 26.89
N SER A 90 -60.78 17.33 27.71
CA SER A 90 -60.42 16.33 28.71
C SER A 90 -60.11 17.00 30.04
N TRP A 91 -60.35 16.27 31.14
CA TRP A 91 -60.11 16.76 32.48
C TRP A 91 -58.95 16.01 33.14
N ALA A 92 -58.06 16.76 33.79
CA ALA A 92 -56.96 16.24 34.59
C ALA A 92 -57.04 16.75 36.02
N LYS A 93 -56.76 15.90 37.01
CA LYS A 93 -56.68 16.25 38.43
C LYS A 93 -55.24 16.15 38.91
N ASN A 94 -54.72 17.24 39.50
CA ASN A 94 -53.34 17.33 40.01
C ASN A 94 -52.26 16.94 38.97
N GLY A 95 -52.58 17.01 37.67
CA GLY A 95 -51.69 16.62 36.56
C GLY A 95 -51.95 15.22 35.97
N GLU A 96 -52.72 14.35 36.62
CA GLU A 96 -53.12 13.04 36.09
C GLU A 96 -54.51 13.09 35.42
N GLU A 97 -54.77 12.27 34.41
CA GLU A 97 -56.10 12.20 33.78
C GLU A 97 -57.19 11.72 34.74
N VAL A 98 -58.37 12.33 34.68
CA VAL A 98 -59.51 11.99 35.54
C VAL A 98 -60.07 10.60 35.19
N LYS A 99 -60.06 9.70 36.18
CA LYS A 99 -60.67 8.36 36.08
C LYS A 99 -62.15 8.42 36.46
N TYR A 100 -63.01 8.41 35.45
CA TYR A 100 -64.46 8.53 35.64
C TYR A 100 -65.07 7.30 36.34
N ASN A 101 -66.14 7.53 37.10
CA ASN A 101 -66.91 6.52 37.84
C ASN A 101 -68.30 7.09 38.20
N ASP A 102 -69.17 6.27 38.82
CA ASP A 102 -70.55 6.62 39.20
C ASP A 102 -70.70 7.94 39.99
N ARG A 103 -69.62 8.39 40.65
CA ARG A 103 -69.57 9.58 41.50
C ARG A 103 -68.79 10.74 40.87
N LEU A 104 -68.10 10.52 39.75
CA LEU A 104 -67.23 11.49 39.08
C LEU A 104 -67.26 11.26 37.55
N PHE A 105 -68.04 12.05 36.81
CA PHE A 105 -68.32 11.79 35.39
C PHE A 105 -68.50 13.07 34.57
N LEU A 106 -68.41 12.95 33.24
CA LEU A 106 -68.68 14.05 32.31
C LEU A 106 -70.19 14.17 32.01
N GLN A 107 -70.67 15.40 31.96
CA GLN A 107 -71.99 15.77 31.44
C GLN A 107 -71.93 15.93 29.90
N PRO A 108 -73.08 15.90 29.19
CA PRO A 108 -73.15 16.03 27.73
C PRO A 108 -72.62 17.35 27.14
N ASP A 109 -72.35 18.36 27.98
CA ASP A 109 -71.76 19.65 27.63
C ASP A 109 -70.23 19.69 27.87
N ASP A 110 -69.60 18.53 28.05
CA ASP A 110 -68.18 18.35 28.41
C ASP A 110 -67.78 18.84 29.83
N SER A 111 -68.73 19.26 30.66
CA SER A 111 -68.49 19.64 32.07
C SER A 111 -68.22 18.42 32.97
N LEU A 112 -67.37 18.59 34.00
CA LEU A 112 -67.09 17.54 34.98
C LEU A 112 -68.00 17.68 36.21
N GLN A 113 -68.79 16.65 36.54
CA GLN A 113 -69.57 16.60 37.77
C GLN A 113 -68.94 15.67 38.82
N ILE A 114 -68.98 16.12 40.07
CA ILE A 114 -68.57 15.40 41.29
C ILE A 114 -69.80 15.27 42.19
N LEU A 115 -70.23 14.06 42.54
CA LEU A 115 -71.33 13.81 43.47
C LEU A 115 -70.82 13.56 44.89
N ALA A 116 -71.54 14.06 45.90
CA ALA A 116 -71.22 13.94 47.33
C ALA A 116 -69.69 14.04 47.61
N PRO A 117 -69.04 15.17 47.25
CA PRO A 117 -67.59 15.30 47.29
C PRO A 117 -67.00 15.08 48.70
N VAL A 118 -65.87 14.37 48.74
CA VAL A 118 -65.11 14.02 49.96
C VAL A 118 -63.74 14.72 49.97
N GLU A 119 -62.99 14.61 51.07
CA GLU A 119 -61.63 15.15 51.16
C GLU A 119 -60.69 14.65 50.04
N ALA A 120 -60.84 13.40 49.60
CA ALA A 120 -60.09 12.86 48.45
C ALA A 120 -60.44 13.53 47.10
N ASP A 121 -61.55 14.27 47.01
CA ASP A 121 -61.91 15.06 45.83
C ASP A 121 -61.21 16.44 45.79
N VAL A 122 -60.54 16.86 46.87
CA VAL A 122 -59.70 18.07 46.89
C VAL A 122 -58.56 17.99 45.86
N GLY A 123 -58.24 19.10 45.21
CA GLY A 123 -57.14 19.21 44.23
C GLY A 123 -57.38 20.26 43.14
N PHE A 124 -56.40 20.41 42.24
CA PHE A 124 -56.53 21.25 41.05
C PHE A 124 -57.07 20.44 39.88
N TYR A 125 -58.23 20.83 39.38
CA TYR A 125 -58.85 20.28 38.17
C TYR A 125 -58.52 21.19 36.99
N ALA A 126 -57.84 20.64 35.98
CA ALA A 126 -57.53 21.31 34.73
C ALA A 126 -58.48 20.83 33.63
N CYS A 127 -59.10 21.77 32.93
CA CYS A 127 -59.76 21.53 31.66
C CYS A 127 -58.75 21.75 30.54
N ASN A 128 -58.58 20.74 29.68
CA ASN A 128 -57.68 20.76 28.53
C ASN A 128 -58.53 20.70 27.26
N ALA A 129 -58.42 21.71 26.40
CA ALA A 129 -59.12 21.77 25.12
C ALA A 129 -58.12 21.50 23.98
N SER A 130 -58.37 20.53 23.11
CA SER A 130 -57.42 20.12 22.06
C SER A 130 -58.06 19.97 20.68
N ASN A 131 -57.36 20.34 19.62
CA ASN A 131 -57.69 19.98 18.24
C ASN A 131 -56.42 19.79 17.39
N ALA A 132 -56.56 19.48 16.10
CA ALA A 132 -55.44 19.21 15.18
C ALA A 132 -54.44 20.39 14.98
N LEU A 133 -54.70 21.57 15.55
CA LEU A 133 -53.89 22.79 15.41
C LEU A 133 -53.15 23.17 16.71
N GLY A 134 -53.47 22.50 17.83
CA GLY A 134 -52.89 22.73 19.15
C GLY A 134 -53.87 22.51 20.30
N SER A 135 -53.50 23.02 21.47
CA SER A 135 -54.30 22.94 22.69
C SER A 135 -54.27 24.25 23.49
N ASP A 136 -55.24 24.39 24.39
CA ASP A 136 -55.32 25.40 25.45
C ASP A 136 -55.73 24.72 26.76
N SER A 137 -55.42 25.31 27.91
CA SER A 137 -55.74 24.73 29.23
C SER A 137 -55.93 25.77 30.31
N VAL A 138 -56.83 25.50 31.25
CA VAL A 138 -57.08 26.32 32.43
C VAL A 138 -57.41 25.43 33.62
N SER A 139 -57.04 25.85 34.83
CA SER A 139 -57.25 25.09 36.06
C SER A 139 -58.02 25.84 37.14
N ILE A 140 -58.85 25.10 37.87
CA ILE A 140 -59.57 25.53 39.06
C ILE A 140 -59.20 24.62 40.25
N ALA A 141 -59.09 25.17 41.45
CA ALA A 141 -58.92 24.40 42.67
C ALA A 141 -60.27 24.04 43.29
N VAL A 142 -60.46 22.78 43.66
CA VAL A 142 -61.53 22.34 44.55
C VAL A 142 -60.88 22.12 45.92
N THR A 143 -61.32 22.84 46.95
CA THR A 143 -60.72 22.82 48.29
C THR A 143 -61.78 22.74 49.38
N LEU A 144 -61.41 22.21 50.54
CA LEU A 144 -62.11 22.45 51.79
C LEU A 144 -61.64 23.80 52.39
N ALA A 145 -62.37 24.33 53.37
CA ALA A 145 -61.85 25.36 54.27
C ALA A 145 -60.80 24.71 55.19
N GLY A 146 -59.52 25.12 55.07
CA GLY A 146 -58.41 24.36 55.63
C GLY A 146 -57.04 24.82 55.13
N LYS A 147 -56.05 23.92 55.20
CA LYS A 147 -54.68 24.18 54.72
C LYS A 147 -54.68 24.53 53.22
N PRO A 148 -53.78 25.42 52.76
CA PRO A 148 -53.67 25.74 51.34
C PRO A 148 -53.11 24.58 50.53
N LEU A 149 -53.41 24.63 49.23
CA LEU A 149 -52.95 23.75 48.16
C LEU A 149 -51.98 24.53 47.27
N ILE A 150 -50.92 23.86 46.82
CA ILE A 150 -50.04 24.36 45.74
C ILE A 150 -50.28 23.49 44.51
N LYS A 151 -50.52 24.10 43.34
CA LYS A 151 -50.54 23.37 42.08
C LYS A 151 -49.10 23.07 41.67
N ALA A 152 -48.74 21.80 41.69
CA ALA A 152 -47.40 21.36 41.32
C ALA A 152 -47.37 20.78 39.90
N SER A 153 -46.26 20.99 39.21
CA SER A 153 -45.86 20.30 37.99
C SER A 153 -44.87 19.17 38.32
N ARG A 154 -44.69 18.23 37.40
CA ARG A 154 -43.65 17.19 37.42
C ARG A 154 -42.81 17.17 36.14
N ALA A 155 -42.91 18.22 35.32
CA ALA A 155 -42.16 18.35 34.08
C ALA A 155 -40.65 18.55 34.31
N THR A 156 -39.83 18.07 33.38
CA THR A 156 -38.44 18.51 33.25
C THR A 156 -38.37 19.50 32.09
N VAL A 157 -37.95 20.73 32.37
CA VAL A 157 -37.88 21.83 31.40
C VAL A 157 -36.41 22.15 31.15
N ILE A 158 -35.98 22.05 29.90
CA ILE A 158 -34.61 22.36 29.46
C ILE A 158 -34.67 23.63 28.61
N ASN A 159 -33.95 24.67 29.03
CA ASN A 159 -33.86 25.96 28.33
C ASN A 159 -32.41 26.30 27.96
N THR A 160 -32.07 26.07 26.69
CA THR A 160 -30.75 26.33 26.11
C THR A 160 -30.72 27.55 25.18
N GLU A 161 -31.87 28.03 24.74
CA GLU A 161 -31.99 29.02 23.66
C GLU A 161 -32.80 30.26 24.04
N SER A 162 -33.81 30.15 24.93
CA SER A 162 -34.66 31.30 25.25
C SER A 162 -34.03 32.21 26.31
N PRO A 163 -34.02 33.54 26.13
CA PRO A 163 -33.57 34.48 27.14
C PRO A 163 -34.50 34.53 28.37
N ALA A 164 -35.71 33.96 28.29
CA ALA A 164 -36.62 33.83 29.43
C ALA A 164 -37.40 32.51 29.38
N VAL A 165 -37.65 31.91 30.55
CA VAL A 165 -38.48 30.71 30.70
C VAL A 165 -39.36 30.82 31.93
N THR A 166 -40.62 30.40 31.81
CA THR A 166 -41.59 30.35 32.91
C THR A 166 -41.98 28.90 33.16
N VAL A 167 -42.00 28.48 34.43
CA VAL A 167 -42.31 27.11 34.86
C VAL A 167 -43.21 27.11 36.08
N ASP A 168 -44.05 26.08 36.24
CA ASP A 168 -44.79 25.83 37.48
C ASP A 168 -43.89 25.14 38.52
N ILE A 169 -44.06 25.48 39.79
CA ILE A 169 -43.37 24.88 40.94
C ILE A 169 -43.51 23.35 40.95
N GLY A 170 -42.48 22.63 41.41
CA GLY A 170 -42.39 21.16 41.31
C GLY A 170 -41.70 20.66 40.04
N SER A 171 -41.60 21.50 38.99
CA SER A 171 -40.80 21.18 37.80
C SER A 171 -39.30 21.09 38.11
N MET A 172 -38.57 20.23 37.41
CA MET A 172 -37.11 20.31 37.33
C MET A 172 -36.73 21.29 36.20
N VAL A 173 -35.89 22.28 36.52
CA VAL A 173 -35.46 23.32 35.59
C VAL A 173 -33.99 23.12 35.27
N LYS A 174 -33.65 22.99 34.00
CA LYS A 174 -32.27 23.07 33.49
C LYS A 174 -32.16 24.29 32.58
N THR A 175 -31.25 25.22 32.86
CA THR A 175 -31.12 26.44 32.05
C THR A 175 -29.66 26.87 31.88
N ILE A 176 -29.36 27.58 30.80
CA ILE A 176 -28.08 28.30 30.65
C ILE A 176 -28.01 29.57 31.51
N GLN A 177 -26.80 30.06 31.76
CA GLN A 177 -26.55 31.34 32.41
C GLN A 177 -27.12 32.52 31.61
N LYS A 178 -27.33 33.66 32.28
CA LYS A 178 -27.92 34.92 31.76
C LYS A 178 -29.40 34.85 31.36
N ALA A 179 -30.01 33.66 31.30
CA ALA A 179 -31.45 33.52 31.14
C ALA A 179 -32.22 34.09 32.35
N ASN A 180 -33.47 34.47 32.13
CA ASN A 180 -34.41 34.87 33.18
C ASN A 180 -35.38 33.71 33.48
N VAL A 181 -35.33 33.15 34.68
CA VAL A 181 -36.24 32.06 35.10
C VAL A 181 -37.36 32.64 35.96
N THR A 182 -38.61 32.36 35.59
CA THR A 182 -39.78 32.69 36.42
C THR A 182 -40.41 31.41 36.93
N ILE A 183 -40.40 31.19 38.25
CA ILE A 183 -41.08 30.06 38.89
C ILE A 183 -42.44 30.55 39.39
N ASN A 184 -43.50 29.97 38.84
CA ASN A 184 -44.89 30.24 39.18
C ASN A 184 -45.36 29.31 40.30
N CYS A 185 -45.90 29.88 41.38
CA CYS A 185 -46.52 29.12 42.46
C CYS A 185 -48.02 29.46 42.54
N GLN A 186 -48.85 28.68 41.85
CA GLN A 186 -50.30 28.82 41.91
C GLN A 186 -50.80 28.21 43.22
N VAL A 187 -51.38 29.04 44.08
CA VAL A 187 -51.85 28.67 45.42
C VAL A 187 -53.35 28.88 45.51
N ALA A 188 -54.05 27.92 46.09
CA ALA A 188 -55.46 28.03 46.43
C ALA A 188 -55.68 27.64 47.89
N GLY A 189 -56.57 28.31 48.59
CA GLY A 189 -56.90 28.03 49.98
C GLY A 189 -57.82 29.10 50.55
N VAL A 190 -58.64 28.71 51.52
CA VAL A 190 -59.58 29.62 52.19
C VAL A 190 -59.45 29.47 53.70
N PRO A 191 -59.11 30.54 54.44
CA PRO A 191 -58.73 31.88 53.95
C PRO A 191 -57.48 31.89 53.07
N GLU A 192 -57.30 32.95 52.27
CA GLU A 192 -56.18 33.10 51.34
C GLU A 192 -54.82 32.93 52.03
N ALA A 193 -53.89 32.27 51.35
CA ALA A 193 -52.61 31.89 51.93
C ALA A 193 -51.47 32.80 51.49
N LYS A 194 -50.66 33.21 52.45
CA LYS A 194 -49.47 34.02 52.22
C LYS A 194 -48.35 33.16 51.63
N VAL A 195 -47.90 33.51 50.44
CA VAL A 195 -46.74 32.90 49.77
C VAL A 195 -45.43 33.44 50.37
N THR A 196 -44.48 32.54 50.59
CA THR A 196 -43.09 32.86 50.99
C THR A 196 -42.12 31.95 50.24
N TRP A 197 -41.08 32.54 49.66
CA TRP A 197 -40.09 31.82 48.84
C TRP A 197 -38.79 31.56 49.60
N PHE A 198 -38.16 30.43 49.31
CA PHE A 198 -36.89 29.99 49.89
C PHE A 198 -35.96 29.44 48.79
N LYS A 199 -34.65 29.63 48.95
CA LYS A 199 -33.58 29.03 48.14
C LYS A 199 -32.67 28.22 49.08
N ASN A 200 -32.52 26.92 48.86
CA ASN A 200 -31.74 26.02 49.73
C ASN A 200 -32.09 26.15 51.23
N LYS A 201 -33.39 26.19 51.55
CA LYS A 201 -33.99 26.43 52.90
C LYS A 201 -33.77 27.84 53.49
N VAL A 202 -33.02 28.73 52.84
CA VAL A 202 -32.88 30.13 53.26
C VAL A 202 -34.02 30.96 52.66
N LYS A 203 -34.71 31.75 53.50
CA LYS A 203 -35.83 32.60 53.07
C LYS A 203 -35.34 33.73 52.17
N LEU A 204 -35.98 33.93 51.01
CA LEU A 204 -35.67 35.03 50.09
C LEU A 204 -36.27 36.36 50.57
N SER A 205 -35.61 37.46 50.20
CA SER A 205 -36.05 38.83 50.49
C SER A 205 -37.14 39.28 49.52
N SER A 206 -38.07 40.11 50.00
CA SER A 206 -39.14 40.73 49.19
C SER A 206 -38.65 41.83 48.24
N THR A 207 -37.34 41.95 48.04
CA THR A 207 -36.72 42.81 47.00
C THR A 207 -36.63 42.10 45.64
N HIS A 208 -36.81 40.78 45.59
CA HIS A 208 -37.09 40.09 44.33
C HIS A 208 -38.54 40.42 43.92
N HIS A 209 -38.83 40.53 42.63
CA HIS A 209 -40.13 41.02 42.13
C HIS A 209 -41.27 39.98 42.30
N LEU A 210 -41.67 39.73 43.54
CA LEU A 210 -42.80 38.89 43.93
C LEU A 210 -44.12 39.65 43.71
N HIS A 211 -44.64 39.60 42.50
CA HIS A 211 -46.06 39.83 42.25
C HIS A 211 -46.78 38.49 42.13
N ASP A 212 -47.94 38.39 42.77
CA ASP A 212 -48.98 37.36 42.56
C ASP A 212 -48.47 35.91 42.58
N GLY A 213 -47.56 35.59 43.52
CA GLY A 213 -47.03 34.25 43.73
C GLY A 213 -45.84 33.86 42.84
N LEU A 214 -45.44 34.71 41.90
CA LEU A 214 -44.29 34.48 41.01
C LEU A 214 -42.95 34.74 41.73
N LEU A 215 -41.91 34.01 41.35
CA LEU A 215 -40.52 34.31 41.66
C LEU A 215 -39.71 34.48 40.37
N LEU A 216 -39.26 35.71 40.12
CA LEU A 216 -38.32 36.02 39.04
C LEU A 216 -36.86 35.92 39.52
N ILE A 217 -36.07 35.10 38.82
CA ILE A 217 -34.62 34.97 38.94
C ILE A 217 -34.02 35.53 37.64
N ALA A 218 -33.60 36.78 37.64
CA ALA A 218 -33.08 37.46 36.45
C ALA A 218 -31.57 37.26 36.29
N ASN A 219 -31.10 37.15 35.04
CA ASN A 219 -29.68 37.01 34.68
C ASN A 219 -28.96 35.89 35.45
N VAL A 220 -29.50 34.67 35.39
CA VAL A 220 -29.07 33.48 36.17
C VAL A 220 -27.55 33.27 36.15
N SER A 221 -26.97 33.14 37.36
CA SER A 221 -25.55 32.87 37.60
C SER A 221 -25.34 31.47 38.17
N LEU A 222 -24.13 30.89 38.10
CA LEU A 222 -23.84 29.59 38.74
C LEU A 222 -24.22 29.53 40.24
N SER A 223 -24.20 30.67 40.94
CA SER A 223 -24.62 30.77 42.36
C SER A 223 -26.14 30.59 42.57
N ASP A 224 -26.92 30.54 41.49
CA ASP A 224 -28.37 30.34 41.50
C ASP A 224 -28.80 28.88 41.37
N GLN A 225 -27.87 27.96 41.12
CA GLN A 225 -28.17 26.53 41.21
C GLN A 225 -28.64 26.15 42.63
N GLY A 226 -29.76 25.44 42.74
CA GLY A 226 -30.34 25.09 44.03
C GLY A 226 -31.81 24.68 44.00
N LEU A 227 -32.31 24.32 45.18
CA LEU A 227 -33.71 23.98 45.42
C LEU A 227 -34.49 25.23 45.80
N TYR A 228 -35.47 25.60 44.99
CA TYR A 228 -36.37 26.73 45.21
C TYR A 228 -37.71 26.24 45.74
N SER A 229 -38.06 26.64 46.95
CA SER A 229 -39.29 26.20 47.64
C SER A 229 -40.29 27.33 47.75
N CYS A 230 -41.51 27.09 47.28
CA CYS A 230 -42.68 27.92 47.57
C CYS A 230 -43.38 27.37 48.81
N LYS A 231 -43.50 28.17 49.86
CA LYS A 231 -44.25 27.86 51.08
C LYS A 231 -45.48 28.75 51.18
N ALA A 232 -46.66 28.14 51.21
CA ALA A 232 -47.94 28.81 51.38
C ALA A 232 -48.48 28.55 52.79
N ALA A 233 -48.95 29.58 53.48
CA ALA A 233 -49.50 29.46 54.83
C ALA A 233 -50.75 30.32 55.06
N ASN A 234 -51.78 29.75 55.69
CA ASN A 234 -52.95 30.45 56.22
C ASN A 234 -53.18 30.05 57.70
N LEU A 235 -54.30 30.46 58.30
CA LEU A 235 -54.57 30.19 59.72
C LEU A 235 -54.80 28.70 60.06
N HIS A 236 -55.07 27.85 59.06
CA HIS A 236 -55.23 26.41 59.22
C HIS A 236 -53.93 25.62 59.02
N GLY A 237 -52.84 26.30 58.65
CA GLY A 237 -51.49 25.74 58.56
C GLY A 237 -50.79 26.06 57.24
N GLU A 238 -49.78 25.24 56.95
CA GLU A 238 -48.82 25.47 55.86
C GLU A 238 -48.60 24.23 55.00
N VAL A 239 -48.23 24.49 53.74
CA VAL A 239 -47.75 23.51 52.76
C VAL A 239 -46.49 24.08 52.08
N THR A 240 -45.63 23.23 51.54
CA THR A 240 -44.41 23.67 50.83
C THR A 240 -44.11 22.71 49.67
N GLU A 241 -43.92 23.26 48.48
CA GLU A 241 -43.56 22.55 47.26
C GLU A 241 -42.22 23.11 46.72
N SER A 242 -41.42 22.31 46.01
CA SER A 242 -40.08 22.73 45.57
C SER A 242 -39.74 22.35 44.14
N SER A 243 -39.07 23.25 43.43
CA SER A 243 -38.42 23.02 42.13
C SER A 243 -36.91 22.97 42.28
N GLN A 244 -36.27 21.98 41.65
CA GLN A 244 -34.82 21.96 41.51
C GLN A 244 -34.42 22.76 40.27
N MET A 245 -33.57 23.77 40.44
CA MET A 245 -32.89 24.44 39.33
C MET A 245 -31.45 23.93 39.21
N LEU A 246 -31.07 23.55 37.99
CA LEU A 246 -29.73 23.17 37.57
C LEU A 246 -29.27 24.10 36.46
N ILE A 247 -27.98 24.43 36.45
CA ILE A 247 -27.41 25.35 35.48
C ILE A 247 -26.47 24.58 34.57
N LEU A 248 -26.70 24.77 33.27
CA LEU A 248 -25.94 24.13 32.21
C LEU A 248 -24.87 25.09 31.71
N GLU A 249 -23.67 24.58 31.50
CA GLU A 249 -22.61 25.28 30.78
C GLU A 249 -22.35 24.54 29.46
N PRO A 250 -22.56 25.17 28.29
CA PRO A 250 -22.25 24.54 27.00
C PRO A 250 -20.74 24.30 26.89
N PRO A 251 -20.30 23.35 26.04
CA PRO A 251 -18.89 22.97 25.98
C PRO A 251 -18.02 24.16 25.56
N ARG A 252 -17.00 24.47 26.35
CA ARG A 252 -16.07 25.60 26.14
C ARG A 252 -14.62 25.11 26.01
N PRO A 253 -13.77 25.77 25.20
CA PRO A 253 -12.34 25.48 25.18
C PRO A 253 -11.70 25.94 26.49
N LEU A 254 -10.83 25.10 27.06
CA LEU A 254 -9.95 25.51 28.15
C LEU A 254 -8.75 26.30 27.58
N PRO A 255 -8.32 27.39 28.25
CA PRO A 255 -7.27 28.27 27.71
C PRO A 255 -5.85 27.69 27.84
N TYR A 256 -5.64 26.60 28.57
CA TYR A 256 -4.31 26.03 28.80
C TYR A 256 -4.34 24.50 29.01
N LEU A 257 -3.18 23.87 28.83
CA LEU A 257 -3.00 22.41 28.73
C LEU A 257 -2.61 21.72 30.05
N GLU A 258 -2.30 22.45 31.11
CA GLU A 258 -1.62 21.90 32.31
C GLU A 258 -2.33 20.70 32.93
N ASP A 259 -3.67 20.70 33.04
CA ASP A 259 -4.42 19.56 33.60
C ASP A 259 -4.23 18.24 32.82
N LEU A 260 -3.95 18.29 31.51
CA LEU A 260 -3.68 17.08 30.72
C LEU A 260 -2.24 16.57 30.93
N THR A 261 -1.29 17.42 31.29
CA THR A 261 0.10 17.01 31.55
C THR A 261 0.22 16.22 32.86
N ALA A 262 -0.60 16.54 33.86
CA ALA A 262 -0.70 15.79 35.11
C ALA A 262 -1.16 14.34 34.88
N VAL A 263 -2.12 14.11 33.96
CA VAL A 263 -2.57 12.77 33.59
C VAL A 263 -1.44 12.00 32.89
N LEU A 264 -0.77 12.62 31.91
CA LEU A 264 0.29 11.99 31.12
C LEU A 264 1.55 11.67 31.95
N SER A 265 1.83 12.44 33.00
CA SER A 265 2.98 12.23 33.89
C SER A 265 2.90 10.89 34.66
N SER A 266 1.73 10.25 34.73
CA SER A 266 1.56 8.92 35.33
C SER A 266 2.02 7.76 34.42
N ALA A 267 2.23 8.00 33.12
CA ALA A 267 2.49 6.95 32.12
C ALA A 267 3.97 6.54 31.97
N GLY A 268 4.91 7.25 32.63
CA GLY A 268 6.33 6.90 32.67
C GLY A 268 7.22 7.62 31.64
N PRO A 269 8.56 7.57 31.82
CA PRO A 269 9.46 8.55 31.22
C PRO A 269 10.14 8.11 29.89
N SER A 270 9.38 7.79 28.83
CA SER A 270 9.98 7.54 27.50
C SER A 270 9.06 7.68 26.27
N THR A 271 8.34 8.80 26.11
CA THR A 271 7.69 9.16 24.82
C THR A 271 7.90 10.64 24.49
N HIS A 272 8.91 10.94 23.66
CA HIS A 272 9.15 12.28 23.12
C HIS A 272 8.20 12.60 21.96
N SER A 273 6.89 12.72 22.22
CA SER A 273 5.91 13.13 21.20
C SER A 273 4.64 13.75 21.79
N VAL A 274 4.35 14.99 21.35
CA VAL A 274 3.05 15.68 21.38
C VAL A 274 2.45 16.08 22.74
N LEU A 275 2.28 17.40 22.88
CA LEU A 275 1.27 18.05 23.71
C LEU A 275 0.70 19.21 22.89
N THR A 276 -0.52 19.08 22.33
CA THR A 276 -1.19 20.24 21.73
C THR A 276 -2.72 20.16 21.73
N SER A 277 -3.27 21.20 22.33
CA SER A 277 -4.60 21.80 22.17
C SER A 277 -4.31 23.30 22.37
N PRO A 278 -4.80 24.22 21.51
CA PRO A 278 -6.20 24.34 21.16
C PRO A 278 -6.46 24.24 19.65
N SER A 279 -7.71 24.53 19.26
CA SER A 279 -8.17 24.68 17.87
C SER A 279 -7.21 25.51 17.00
N GLY A 280 -6.94 25.06 15.78
CA GLY A 280 -6.10 25.73 14.80
C GLY A 280 -4.60 25.45 14.94
N THR A 281 -4.19 24.57 15.85
CA THR A 281 -2.78 24.13 15.93
C THR A 281 -2.45 23.19 14.77
N LYS A 282 -1.39 23.51 14.01
CA LYS A 282 -0.76 22.58 13.07
C LYS A 282 0.37 21.84 13.80
N LEU A 283 0.23 20.53 13.94
CA LEU A 283 1.22 19.65 14.54
C LEU A 283 2.00 18.94 13.42
N THR A 284 3.31 19.18 13.36
CA THR A 284 4.21 18.55 12.38
C THR A 284 4.99 17.41 13.06
N VAL A 285 4.94 16.19 12.52
CA VAL A 285 5.43 14.98 13.19
C VAL A 285 6.26 14.09 12.25
N SER A 286 7.32 13.46 12.76
CA SER A 286 8.15 12.53 12.00
C SER A 286 7.42 11.20 11.71
N PRO A 287 7.53 10.62 10.50
CA PRO A 287 6.96 9.29 10.18
C PRO A 287 7.41 8.21 11.17
N GLY A 288 6.51 7.27 11.50
CA GLY A 288 6.81 6.14 12.38
C GLY A 288 6.78 6.43 13.88
N SER A 289 6.52 7.68 14.29
CA SER A 289 6.37 8.06 15.70
C SER A 289 4.91 8.05 16.17
N SER A 290 4.69 8.11 17.48
CA SER A 290 3.37 8.17 18.10
C SER A 290 2.90 9.62 18.32
N ALA A 291 1.61 9.82 18.58
CA ALA A 291 1.04 11.13 18.90
C ALA A 291 -0.08 11.02 19.95
N LEU A 292 -0.22 12.07 20.77
CA LEU A 292 -1.21 12.21 21.85
C LEU A 292 -1.97 13.53 21.67
N ILE A 293 -3.18 13.45 21.12
CA ILE A 293 -4.00 14.63 20.82
C ILE A 293 -4.98 14.85 21.96
N GLY A 294 -4.97 16.05 22.56
CA GLY A 294 -5.79 16.40 23.72
C GLY A 294 -6.99 17.28 23.36
N CYS A 295 -8.19 16.90 23.82
CA CYS A 295 -9.40 17.71 23.72
C CYS A 295 -9.55 18.53 25.02
N ALA A 296 -9.03 19.76 25.02
CA ALA A 296 -9.07 20.63 26.19
C ALA A 296 -10.43 21.35 26.27
N VAL A 297 -11.44 20.62 26.78
CA VAL A 297 -12.83 21.07 26.89
C VAL A 297 -13.39 20.94 28.30
N ASP A 298 -14.21 21.92 28.66
CA ASP A 298 -14.95 22.01 29.92
C ASP A 298 -16.44 22.31 29.65
N GLY A 299 -17.31 22.06 30.62
CA GLY A 299 -18.76 22.22 30.49
C GLY A 299 -19.54 21.36 31.49
N HIS A 300 -20.79 21.75 31.77
CA HIS A 300 -21.64 21.09 32.76
C HIS A 300 -23.03 20.77 32.19
N PRO A 301 -23.50 19.50 32.22
CA PRO A 301 -22.76 18.29 32.55
C PRO A 301 -21.51 18.07 31.69
N THR A 302 -20.56 17.26 32.18
CA THR A 302 -19.31 16.95 31.47
C THR A 302 -19.61 16.48 30.04
N PRO A 303 -19.05 17.14 29.00
CA PRO A 303 -19.36 16.76 27.63
C PRO A 303 -18.80 15.38 27.28
N ASN A 304 -19.59 14.62 26.52
CA ASN A 304 -19.11 13.44 25.81
C ASN A 304 -18.21 13.90 24.64
N ILE A 305 -17.16 13.13 24.32
CA ILE A 305 -16.14 13.51 23.33
C ILE A 305 -16.05 12.45 22.24
N THR A 306 -16.40 12.85 21.02
CA THR A 306 -16.26 12.03 19.80
C THR A 306 -15.07 12.53 19.00
N TRP A 307 -14.11 11.65 18.69
CA TRP A 307 -12.97 11.96 17.83
C TRP A 307 -13.28 11.65 16.37
N LEU A 308 -12.94 12.61 15.51
CA LEU A 308 -13.19 12.61 14.07
C LEU A 308 -11.84 12.79 13.34
N TYR A 309 -11.69 12.18 12.16
CA TYR A 309 -10.59 12.39 11.23
C TYR A 309 -11.16 12.69 9.84
N SER A 310 -10.78 13.82 9.26
CA SER A 310 -11.31 14.32 7.98
C SER A 310 -12.85 14.35 7.92
N GLY A 311 -13.49 14.60 9.07
CA GLY A 311 -14.94 14.66 9.25
C GLY A 311 -15.61 13.36 9.75
N GLU A 312 -14.95 12.21 9.64
CA GLU A 312 -15.55 10.89 9.95
C GLU A 312 -15.12 10.33 11.32
N PRO A 313 -15.99 9.63 12.07
CA PRO A 313 -15.66 9.04 13.36
C PRO A 313 -14.51 8.03 13.33
N LEU A 314 -13.53 8.19 14.22
CA LEU A 314 -12.40 7.27 14.34
C LEU A 314 -12.84 5.89 14.84
N SER A 315 -12.43 4.84 14.12
CA SER A 315 -12.69 3.45 14.49
C SER A 315 -12.00 3.02 15.80
N LEU A 316 -12.51 1.96 16.43
CA LEU A 316 -12.06 1.36 17.71
C LEU A 316 -10.61 0.82 17.76
N ARG A 317 -9.77 1.06 16.74
CA ARG A 317 -8.35 0.66 16.73
C ARG A 317 -7.42 1.65 17.45
N HIS A 318 -7.92 2.82 17.80
CA HIS A 318 -7.16 3.87 18.50
C HIS A 318 -7.43 3.81 20.01
N GLN A 319 -6.42 4.11 20.83
CA GLN A 319 -6.57 4.10 22.28
C GLN A 319 -7.09 5.45 22.76
N LEU A 320 -8.24 5.43 23.46
CA LEU A 320 -8.85 6.61 24.08
C LEU A 320 -8.51 6.61 25.57
N LEU A 321 -7.74 7.60 26.00
CA LEU A 321 -7.30 7.79 27.38
C LEU A 321 -8.12 8.90 28.06
N ALA A 322 -8.01 9.00 29.38
CA ALA A 322 -8.64 10.06 30.19
C ALA A 322 -10.16 10.23 29.92
N ALA A 323 -10.89 9.11 29.90
CA ALA A 323 -12.32 9.04 29.57
C ALA A 323 -12.69 9.70 28.21
N GLY A 324 -11.83 9.54 27.20
CA GLY A 324 -12.03 10.08 25.86
C GLY A 324 -11.40 11.45 25.62
N ARG A 325 -10.87 12.12 26.66
CA ARG A 325 -10.22 13.45 26.52
C ARG A 325 -8.89 13.42 25.77
N ILE A 326 -8.24 12.27 25.63
CA ILE A 326 -6.97 12.11 24.91
C ILE A 326 -7.10 10.98 23.89
N LEU A 327 -6.77 11.27 22.63
CA LEU A 327 -6.62 10.30 21.54
C LEU A 327 -5.14 9.92 21.41
N GLN A 328 -4.84 8.62 21.50
CA GLN A 328 -3.51 8.08 21.27
C GLN A 328 -3.41 7.43 19.88
N ILE A 329 -2.52 7.99 19.06
CA ILE A 329 -2.07 7.46 17.78
C ILE A 329 -0.76 6.71 18.04
N LEU A 330 -0.74 5.40 17.81
CA LEU A 330 0.45 4.57 18.06
C LEU A 330 1.50 4.71 16.94
N ASN A 331 1.05 4.91 15.70
CA ASN A 331 1.89 5.19 14.54
C ASN A 331 1.24 6.27 13.66
N VAL A 332 1.93 7.40 13.49
CA VAL A 332 1.47 8.50 12.63
C VAL A 332 1.50 8.13 11.14
N SER A 333 2.32 7.17 10.70
CA SER A 333 2.36 6.77 9.28
C SER A 333 1.17 5.90 8.84
N ASP A 334 0.22 5.60 9.74
CA ASP A 334 -1.05 4.95 9.39
C ASP A 334 -2.08 5.98 8.84
N PHE A 335 -1.74 7.28 8.89
CA PHE A 335 -2.55 8.42 8.45
C PHE A 335 -1.85 9.19 7.32
N THR A 336 -2.57 10.14 6.73
CA THR A 336 -2.02 11.17 5.83
C THR A 336 -1.98 12.51 6.56
N ASP A 337 -1.45 13.56 5.91
CA ASP A 337 -1.82 14.93 6.26
C ASP A 337 -3.36 15.05 6.27
N GLY A 338 -3.91 15.70 7.29
CA GLY A 338 -5.36 15.74 7.52
C GLY A 338 -5.76 16.44 8.81
N GLU A 339 -7.06 16.61 9.00
CA GLU A 339 -7.63 17.29 10.17
C GLU A 339 -8.20 16.29 11.17
N PHE A 340 -7.68 16.32 12.39
CA PHE A 340 -8.28 15.67 13.55
C PHE A 340 -9.18 16.67 14.25
N SER A 341 -10.36 16.25 14.68
CA SER A 341 -11.22 17.08 15.51
C SER A 341 -11.86 16.31 16.65
N CYS A 342 -12.10 17.01 17.76
CA CYS A 342 -12.92 16.50 18.85
C CYS A 342 -14.23 17.26 18.91
N LEU A 343 -15.33 16.54 18.76
CA LEU A 343 -16.69 17.02 18.99
C LEU A 343 -17.04 16.76 20.45
N ALA A 344 -17.09 17.83 21.24
CA ALA A 344 -17.55 17.81 22.62
C ALA A 344 -19.04 18.19 22.67
N GLN A 345 -19.88 17.38 23.31
CA GLN A 345 -21.33 17.61 23.36
C GLN A 345 -21.93 17.31 24.74
N ASN A 346 -22.80 18.20 25.23
CA ASN A 346 -23.66 17.98 26.39
C ASN A 346 -25.09 18.49 26.12
N GLU A 347 -25.96 18.44 27.13
CA GLU A 347 -27.36 18.90 27.00
C GLU A 347 -27.54 20.43 26.89
N ALA A 348 -26.47 21.22 26.96
CA ALA A 348 -26.48 22.66 26.66
C ALA A 348 -25.95 23.03 25.26
N GLY A 349 -25.31 22.11 24.55
CA GLY A 349 -24.81 22.36 23.20
C GLY A 349 -23.59 21.52 22.82
N SER A 350 -22.92 21.94 21.75
CA SER A 350 -21.72 21.29 21.24
C SER A 350 -20.61 22.28 20.87
N LEU A 351 -19.38 21.80 20.87
CA LEU A 351 -18.18 22.49 20.42
C LEU A 351 -17.31 21.51 19.64
N THR A 352 -16.83 21.92 18.46
CA THR A 352 -15.80 21.18 17.73
C THR A 352 -14.47 21.92 17.84
N GLN A 353 -13.42 21.26 18.34
CA GLN A 353 -12.05 21.73 18.21
C GLN A 353 -11.38 20.98 17.05
N ILE A 354 -10.59 21.66 16.23
CA ILE A 354 -9.92 21.11 15.04
C ILE A 354 -8.41 21.35 15.15
N MET A 355 -7.58 20.35 14.87
CA MET A 355 -6.13 20.49 14.69
C MET A 355 -5.67 19.79 13.41
N SER A 356 -4.63 20.32 12.77
CA SER A 356 -4.10 19.77 11.52
C SER A 356 -2.85 18.94 11.82
N LEU A 357 -2.90 17.63 11.53
CA LEU A 357 -1.70 16.80 11.55
C LEU A 357 -1.01 16.93 10.18
N ALA A 358 0.31 17.15 10.21
CA ALA A 358 1.16 17.02 9.04
C ALA A 358 2.35 16.12 9.32
N ILE A 359 2.70 15.30 8.35
CA ILE A 359 3.79 14.35 8.43
C ILE A 359 5.02 14.96 7.76
N GLN A 360 6.19 14.89 8.42
CA GLN A 360 7.43 15.40 7.85
C GLN A 360 7.82 14.59 6.61
N GLU A 361 7.85 15.23 5.45
CA GLU A 361 8.29 14.61 4.20
C GLU A 361 9.81 14.34 4.19
N TYR A 362 10.19 13.21 3.57
CA TYR A 362 11.59 12.90 3.25
C TYR A 362 12.03 13.68 2.00
N GLN A 363 13.16 14.39 2.06
CA GLN A 363 13.62 15.22 0.93
C GLN A 363 15.05 14.89 0.49
N TRP A 364 15.28 14.92 -0.83
CA TRP A 364 16.63 14.81 -1.40
C TRP A 364 17.39 16.13 -1.24
N SER A 365 18.52 16.10 -0.56
CA SER A 365 19.46 17.22 -0.46
C SER A 365 20.72 16.94 -1.28
N VAL A 366 21.23 17.97 -1.94
CA VAL A 366 22.52 17.94 -2.63
C VAL A 366 23.61 18.31 -1.63
N ASP A 367 24.50 17.36 -1.34
CA ASP A 367 25.66 17.58 -0.47
C ASP A 367 26.93 17.86 -1.31
N LYS A 368 28.10 17.64 -0.73
CA LYS A 368 29.40 17.82 -1.35
C LYS A 368 29.50 17.05 -2.66
N VAL A 369 30.17 17.66 -3.62
CA VAL A 369 30.53 17.00 -4.88
C VAL A 369 31.62 15.94 -4.65
N THR A 370 31.64 14.89 -5.46
CA THR A 370 32.70 13.87 -5.42
C THR A 370 34.09 14.47 -5.63
N ALA A 371 35.15 13.69 -5.39
CA ALA A 371 36.45 13.99 -5.97
C ALA A 371 36.35 14.11 -7.52
N CYS A 372 37.19 14.94 -8.12
CA CYS A 372 37.21 15.17 -9.56
C CYS A 372 37.82 13.96 -10.30
N SER A 373 37.12 13.44 -11.30
CA SER A 373 37.45 12.20 -12.03
C SER A 373 38.80 12.21 -12.76
N ALA A 374 39.41 13.38 -12.96
CA ALA A 374 40.74 13.54 -13.52
C ALA A 374 41.47 14.70 -12.82
N SER A 375 42.79 14.58 -12.64
CA SER A 375 43.62 15.62 -12.01
C SER A 375 43.95 16.80 -12.93
N CYS A 376 43.72 16.67 -14.24
CA CYS A 376 44.00 17.65 -15.29
C CYS A 376 43.21 17.35 -16.59
N GLY A 377 43.32 18.24 -17.57
CA GLY A 377 42.81 18.07 -18.93
C GLY A 377 41.34 18.50 -19.11
N HIS A 378 40.69 17.93 -20.12
CA HIS A 378 39.34 18.30 -20.56
C HIS A 378 38.23 17.35 -20.10
N ARG A 379 38.56 16.30 -19.33
CA ARG A 379 37.61 15.24 -18.90
C ARG A 379 37.38 15.17 -17.39
N GLY A 380 37.96 16.11 -16.63
CA GLY A 380 37.65 16.27 -15.22
C GLY A 380 36.16 16.60 -15.04
N VAL A 381 35.47 15.72 -14.33
CA VAL A 381 34.05 15.84 -13.94
C VAL A 381 33.91 15.49 -12.45
N GLN A 382 33.08 16.25 -11.75
CA GLN A 382 32.58 15.95 -10.41
C GLN A 382 31.08 15.68 -10.50
N LEU A 383 30.58 14.75 -9.68
CA LEU A 383 29.16 14.48 -9.55
C LEU A 383 28.68 15.05 -8.20
N PRO A 384 27.56 15.79 -8.14
CA PRO A 384 26.96 16.15 -6.86
C PRO A 384 26.43 14.88 -6.18
N GLN A 385 26.65 14.72 -4.88
CA GLN A 385 26.14 13.58 -4.13
C GLN A 385 24.75 13.92 -3.55
N LEU A 386 23.84 12.95 -3.57
CA LEU A 386 22.52 13.06 -2.95
C LEU A 386 22.49 12.32 -1.63
N ARG A 387 21.91 12.97 -0.62
CA ARG A 387 21.53 12.38 0.66
C ARG A 387 20.04 12.56 0.90
N CYS A 388 19.45 11.64 1.66
CA CYS A 388 18.07 11.76 2.11
C CYS A 388 18.04 12.48 3.46
N LEU A 389 17.22 13.52 3.58
CA LEU A 389 17.03 14.24 4.84
C LEU A 389 15.61 14.08 5.37
N LEU A 390 15.49 14.05 6.70
CA LEU A 390 14.27 14.27 7.46
C LEU A 390 14.56 15.38 8.48
N ASP A 391 13.78 16.45 8.48
CA ASP A 391 13.98 17.63 9.36
C ASP A 391 15.43 18.18 9.36
N GLY A 392 16.09 18.14 8.20
CA GLY A 392 17.49 18.55 8.03
C GLY A 392 18.54 17.53 8.49
N ALA A 393 18.17 16.50 9.27
CA ALA A 393 19.04 15.40 9.67
C ALA A 393 19.16 14.34 8.56
N GLU A 394 20.34 13.73 8.43
CA GLU A 394 20.61 12.74 7.38
C GLU A 394 20.09 11.35 7.77
N VAL A 395 19.27 10.76 6.90
CA VAL A 395 18.60 9.46 7.09
C VAL A 395 18.91 8.50 5.93
N ASN A 396 18.55 7.23 6.08
CA ASN A 396 18.83 6.22 5.06
C ASN A 396 18.20 6.58 3.71
N ALA A 397 18.98 6.52 2.64
CA ALA A 397 18.57 6.78 1.26
C ALA A 397 17.42 5.88 0.75
N SER A 398 17.06 4.83 1.49
CA SER A 398 15.84 4.06 1.26
C SER A 398 14.54 4.84 1.46
N TYR A 399 14.50 5.81 2.39
CA TYR A 399 13.27 6.53 2.73
C TYR A 399 12.85 7.53 1.64
N CYS A 400 13.82 8.21 1.01
CA CYS A 400 13.57 9.07 -0.16
C CYS A 400 13.40 8.28 -1.48
N ARG A 401 13.19 6.95 -1.46
CA ARG A 401 13.11 6.13 -2.69
C ARG A 401 12.00 6.60 -3.64
N GLU A 402 10.85 6.96 -3.07
CA GLU A 402 9.65 7.33 -3.82
C GLU A 402 9.60 8.84 -4.12
N THR A 403 10.41 9.64 -3.44
CA THR A 403 10.45 11.09 -3.65
C THR A 403 11.30 11.42 -4.89
N PRO A 404 10.84 12.33 -5.79
CA PRO A 404 11.52 12.59 -7.06
C PRO A 404 12.96 13.05 -6.87
N LYS A 405 13.92 12.31 -7.46
CA LYS A 405 15.34 12.71 -7.42
C LYS A 405 15.55 13.96 -8.28
N PRO A 406 16.22 15.01 -7.76
CA PRO A 406 16.53 16.19 -8.53
C PRO A 406 17.48 15.86 -9.68
N SER A 407 17.29 16.53 -10.83
CA SER A 407 18.13 16.34 -12.01
C SER A 407 19.49 17.01 -11.83
N LEU A 408 20.53 16.20 -11.61
CA LEU A 408 21.90 16.66 -11.38
C LEU A 408 22.72 16.62 -12.67
N GLN A 409 23.30 17.75 -13.07
CA GLN A 409 24.27 17.80 -14.17
C GLN A 409 25.71 17.57 -13.67
N PRO A 410 26.57 16.88 -14.44
CA PRO A 410 27.96 16.68 -14.07
C PRO A 410 28.77 17.98 -14.15
N ILE A 411 29.48 18.34 -13.08
CA ILE A 411 30.19 19.62 -12.96
C ILE A 411 31.62 19.49 -13.52
N ALA A 412 32.00 20.41 -14.41
CA ALA A 412 33.34 20.41 -15.01
C ALA A 412 34.42 20.89 -14.01
N CYS A 413 35.48 20.10 -13.83
CA CYS A 413 36.55 20.36 -12.85
C CYS A 413 37.95 20.13 -13.44
N ASN A 414 38.99 20.56 -12.70
CA ASN A 414 40.41 20.42 -13.03
C ASN A 414 40.80 20.79 -14.48
N ARG A 415 40.19 21.85 -15.02
CA ARG A 415 40.40 22.36 -16.39
C ARG A 415 41.72 23.12 -16.53
N ARG A 416 42.82 22.41 -16.33
CA ARG A 416 44.22 22.84 -16.47
C ARG A 416 44.96 21.89 -17.40
N ASP A 417 46.01 22.37 -18.07
CA ASP A 417 46.88 21.49 -18.86
C ASP A 417 47.49 20.40 -17.98
N CYS A 418 47.61 19.19 -18.52
CA CYS A 418 48.31 18.10 -17.84
C CYS A 418 49.83 18.30 -17.86
N PRO A 419 50.59 17.59 -16.98
CA PRO A 419 52.02 17.40 -17.18
C PRO A 419 52.34 16.76 -18.55
N SER A 420 53.52 17.06 -19.09
CA SER A 420 54.08 16.40 -20.26
C SER A 420 54.33 14.92 -19.98
N ARG A 421 53.91 14.04 -20.90
CA ARG A 421 54.05 12.58 -20.79
C ARG A 421 54.51 11.95 -22.11
N TRP A 422 55.26 10.86 -21.98
CA TRP A 422 55.62 10.03 -23.12
C TRP A 422 54.39 9.34 -23.71
N MET A 423 54.16 9.56 -25.00
CA MET A 423 53.17 8.86 -25.80
C MET A 423 53.91 7.87 -26.70
N VAL A 424 53.41 6.63 -26.75
CA VAL A 424 54.00 5.54 -27.55
C VAL A 424 52.97 4.98 -28.51
N THR A 425 53.38 4.64 -29.72
CA THR A 425 52.56 3.81 -30.61
C THR A 425 52.66 2.33 -30.24
N SER A 426 51.79 1.50 -30.82
CA SER A 426 52.04 0.08 -30.98
C SER A 426 53.41 -0.18 -31.65
N TRP A 427 53.96 -1.36 -31.40
CA TRP A 427 55.14 -1.86 -32.11
C TRP A 427 54.83 -2.13 -33.59
N SER A 428 55.81 -1.91 -34.46
CA SER A 428 55.78 -2.31 -35.86
C SER A 428 55.67 -3.84 -36.02
N PRO A 429 55.42 -4.36 -37.24
CA PRO A 429 55.86 -5.70 -37.60
C PRO A 429 57.36 -5.88 -37.34
N CYS A 430 57.79 -7.12 -37.08
CA CYS A 430 59.21 -7.46 -36.90
C CYS A 430 59.95 -7.47 -38.24
N THR A 431 61.17 -6.93 -38.30
CA THR A 431 61.96 -6.88 -39.55
C THR A 431 62.41 -8.24 -40.10
N ARG A 432 62.28 -9.33 -39.34
CA ARG A 432 62.50 -10.71 -39.80
C ARG A 432 61.45 -11.65 -39.21
N SER A 433 61.10 -12.73 -39.90
CA SER A 433 60.22 -13.80 -39.39
C SER A 433 60.93 -14.79 -38.45
N CYS A 434 62.26 -14.88 -38.55
CA CYS A 434 63.16 -15.73 -37.75
C CYS A 434 64.58 -15.13 -37.77
N GLY A 435 65.50 -15.69 -36.99
CA GLY A 435 66.91 -15.29 -36.97
C GLY A 435 67.17 -13.94 -36.31
N GLY A 436 66.28 -13.47 -35.43
CA GLY A 436 66.39 -12.21 -34.71
C GLY A 436 66.14 -10.98 -35.58
N GLY A 437 64.98 -10.34 -35.40
CA GLY A 437 64.63 -9.05 -35.97
C GLY A 437 64.57 -7.93 -34.94
N ILE A 438 64.17 -6.75 -35.41
CA ILE A 438 63.88 -5.56 -34.59
C ILE A 438 62.44 -5.12 -34.83
N GLN A 439 61.77 -4.66 -33.78
CA GLN A 439 60.53 -3.88 -33.83
C GLN A 439 60.82 -2.44 -33.41
N MET A 440 60.12 -1.50 -34.03
CA MET A 440 60.22 -0.07 -33.74
C MET A 440 58.85 0.47 -33.33
N ARG A 441 58.81 1.49 -32.48
CA ARG A 441 57.61 2.27 -32.16
C ARG A 441 57.96 3.74 -32.04
N ARG A 442 57.04 4.62 -32.43
CA ARG A 442 57.22 6.06 -32.25
C ARG A 442 57.02 6.40 -30.78
N VAL A 443 57.98 7.10 -30.19
CA VAL A 443 57.95 7.61 -28.81
C VAL A 443 58.08 9.13 -28.87
N THR A 444 57.01 9.87 -28.52
CA THR A 444 56.95 11.33 -28.56
C THR A 444 56.60 11.90 -27.19
N CYS A 445 57.18 13.06 -26.84
CA CYS A 445 56.70 13.84 -25.70
C CYS A 445 55.47 14.65 -26.13
N GLN A 446 54.37 14.55 -25.37
CA GLN A 446 53.15 15.31 -25.62
C GLN A 446 52.50 15.80 -24.32
N ARG A 447 51.69 16.85 -24.43
CA ARG A 447 50.92 17.45 -23.34
C ARG A 447 49.46 17.61 -23.74
N LEU A 448 48.55 17.08 -22.92
CA LEU A 448 47.12 17.27 -23.10
C LEU A 448 46.69 18.61 -22.50
N THR A 449 46.07 19.48 -23.29
CA THR A 449 45.62 20.79 -22.82
C THR A 449 44.27 20.72 -22.09
N ALA A 450 43.94 21.78 -21.34
CA ALA A 450 42.61 21.98 -20.74
C ALA A 450 41.47 21.97 -21.78
N LYS A 451 41.76 22.35 -23.04
CA LYS A 451 40.85 22.30 -24.19
C LYS A 451 40.78 20.92 -24.86
N GLY A 452 41.66 20.00 -24.50
CA GLY A 452 41.67 18.61 -24.96
C GLY A 452 42.51 18.30 -26.19
N SER A 453 43.19 19.29 -26.77
CA SER A 453 44.20 19.08 -27.81
C SER A 453 45.44 18.39 -27.22
N SER A 454 46.00 17.41 -27.92
CA SER A 454 47.36 16.92 -27.61
C SER A 454 48.37 17.77 -28.36
N VAL A 455 49.28 18.42 -27.63
CA VAL A 455 50.30 19.32 -28.17
C VAL A 455 51.67 18.65 -28.05
N PRO A 456 52.51 18.61 -29.10
CA PRO A 456 53.87 18.10 -29.01
C PRO A 456 54.74 18.98 -28.11
N MET A 457 55.65 18.36 -27.38
CA MET A 457 56.56 19.02 -26.44
C MET A 457 58.01 18.54 -26.70
N SER A 458 59.00 19.25 -26.16
CA SER A 458 60.40 18.81 -26.23
C SER A 458 60.63 17.52 -25.40
N ASN A 459 61.67 16.75 -25.71
CA ASN A 459 61.94 15.48 -25.02
C ASN A 459 62.30 15.69 -23.54
N GLU A 460 62.95 16.81 -23.24
CA GLU A 460 63.42 17.22 -21.92
C GLU A 460 62.22 17.45 -20.99
N ALA A 461 61.16 18.07 -21.51
CA ALA A 461 59.92 18.31 -20.76
C ALA A 461 59.21 17.02 -20.30
N CYS A 462 59.44 15.89 -20.97
CA CYS A 462 58.99 14.57 -20.47
C CYS A 462 60.06 13.87 -19.63
N ALA A 463 61.35 14.04 -19.94
CA ALA A 463 62.45 13.42 -19.21
C ALA A 463 62.54 13.88 -17.75
N GLN A 464 62.23 15.16 -17.47
CA GLN A 464 62.14 15.71 -16.11
C GLN A 464 60.97 15.11 -15.29
N VAL A 465 59.99 14.48 -15.94
CA VAL A 465 58.80 13.89 -15.30
C VAL A 465 58.89 12.36 -15.22
N SER A 466 59.48 11.71 -16.23
CA SER A 466 59.54 10.25 -16.33
C SER A 466 60.59 9.75 -17.33
N LYS A 467 61.16 8.56 -17.08
CA LYS A 467 62.14 7.92 -17.96
C LYS A 467 61.55 7.64 -19.36
N ARG A 468 62.27 8.04 -20.42
CA ARG A 468 61.88 7.81 -21.82
C ARG A 468 61.69 6.30 -22.10
N PRO A 469 60.52 5.85 -22.59
CA PRO A 469 60.33 4.48 -23.05
C PRO A 469 61.25 4.16 -24.23
N VAL A 470 61.72 2.90 -24.32
CA VAL A 470 62.47 2.43 -25.50
C VAL A 470 61.61 2.50 -26.76
N ASP A 471 62.19 2.99 -27.85
CA ASP A 471 61.61 3.10 -29.19
C ASP A 471 61.93 1.87 -30.07
N THR A 472 62.83 0.99 -29.62
CA THR A 472 63.24 -0.24 -30.30
C THR A 472 63.20 -1.45 -29.35
N GLN A 473 62.95 -2.65 -29.89
CA GLN A 473 63.11 -3.92 -29.17
C GLN A 473 63.48 -5.06 -30.14
N ASN A 474 64.09 -6.15 -29.65
CA ASN A 474 64.27 -7.36 -30.46
C ASN A 474 62.97 -8.16 -30.57
N CYS A 475 62.83 -8.92 -31.65
CA CYS A 475 61.70 -9.81 -31.93
C CYS A 475 62.17 -11.05 -32.69
N ASN A 476 61.32 -12.08 -32.79
CA ASN A 476 61.54 -13.29 -33.60
C ASN A 476 62.93 -13.92 -33.48
N ARG A 477 63.37 -14.18 -32.23
CA ARG A 477 64.69 -14.73 -31.90
C ARG A 477 64.85 -16.23 -32.21
N GLN A 478 63.78 -16.93 -32.57
CA GLN A 478 63.83 -18.34 -33.03
C GLN A 478 64.73 -18.51 -34.27
N PRO A 479 65.47 -19.63 -34.42
CA PRO A 479 66.30 -19.88 -35.60
C PRO A 479 65.44 -20.03 -36.87
N CYS A 480 66.05 -19.79 -38.03
CA CYS A 480 65.41 -20.05 -39.33
C CYS A 480 65.66 -21.50 -39.75
N VAL A 481 64.58 -22.27 -39.94
CA VAL A 481 64.63 -23.72 -40.17
C VAL A 481 63.88 -24.15 -41.44
N GLU A 482 64.24 -25.32 -41.97
CA GLU A 482 63.71 -25.91 -43.21
C GLU A 482 63.74 -27.44 -43.18
N TRP A 483 62.84 -28.08 -43.94
CA TRP A 483 62.85 -29.54 -44.12
C TRP A 483 63.84 -29.95 -45.20
N VAL A 484 64.80 -30.82 -44.85
CA VAL A 484 65.67 -31.49 -45.81
C VAL A 484 65.38 -32.99 -45.84
N ALA A 485 65.46 -33.57 -47.04
CA ALA A 485 65.22 -34.99 -47.28
C ALA A 485 66.47 -35.62 -47.92
N SER A 486 66.82 -36.83 -47.51
CA SER A 486 67.93 -37.57 -48.08
C SER A 486 67.65 -38.01 -49.52
N SER A 487 68.68 -38.52 -50.19
CA SER A 487 68.50 -39.42 -51.34
C SER A 487 67.60 -40.61 -50.99
N TRP A 488 66.94 -41.16 -52.01
CA TRP A 488 66.16 -42.39 -51.88
C TRP A 488 67.06 -43.61 -51.67
N GLY A 489 66.69 -44.46 -50.72
CA GLY A 489 67.32 -45.77 -50.52
C GLY A 489 66.95 -46.78 -51.62
N GLN A 490 67.56 -47.96 -51.55
CA GLN A 490 67.28 -49.06 -52.48
C GLN A 490 65.83 -49.57 -52.31
N CYS A 491 65.32 -50.24 -53.35
CA CYS A 491 63.99 -50.86 -53.34
C CYS A 491 63.98 -52.13 -52.48
N ASN A 492 62.99 -52.25 -51.60
CA ASN A 492 62.86 -53.40 -50.71
C ASN A 492 62.19 -54.61 -51.40
N GLY A 493 63.01 -55.49 -51.98
CA GLY A 493 62.66 -56.88 -52.31
C GLY A 493 61.92 -57.13 -53.65
N PRO A 494 61.76 -58.42 -54.04
CA PRO A 494 61.03 -58.82 -55.25
C PRO A 494 59.50 -58.79 -55.06
N CYS A 495 58.76 -58.80 -56.17
CA CYS A 495 57.30 -58.55 -56.24
C CYS A 495 56.46 -59.26 -55.15
N ILE A 496 55.80 -58.49 -54.28
CA ILE A 496 54.90 -59.03 -53.23
C ILE A 496 53.54 -59.33 -53.88
N GLY A 497 53.45 -60.52 -54.47
CA GLY A 497 52.26 -60.92 -55.24
C GLY A 497 52.06 -60.00 -56.46
N PRO A 498 50.82 -59.50 -56.72
CA PRO A 498 50.51 -58.69 -57.90
C PRO A 498 50.74 -57.18 -57.69
N ARG A 499 51.57 -56.73 -56.72
CA ARG A 499 51.83 -55.30 -56.45
C ARG A 499 53.33 -54.99 -56.20
N LEU A 500 53.64 -53.70 -56.30
CA LEU A 500 54.97 -53.10 -56.47
C LEU A 500 55.87 -53.14 -55.23
N ALA A 501 57.17 -52.90 -55.43
CA ALA A 501 58.15 -52.65 -54.36
C ALA A 501 58.19 -51.16 -53.96
N VAL A 502 58.84 -50.85 -52.83
CA VAL A 502 58.87 -49.51 -52.21
C VAL A 502 60.31 -49.10 -51.84
N GLN A 503 60.61 -47.80 -51.98
CA GLN A 503 61.81 -47.12 -51.49
C GLN A 503 61.47 -46.17 -50.33
N HIS A 504 62.44 -45.94 -49.45
CA HIS A 504 62.33 -45.04 -48.29
C HIS A 504 63.43 -43.98 -48.33
N ARG A 505 63.21 -42.81 -47.71
CA ARG A 505 64.24 -41.79 -47.44
C ARG A 505 64.06 -41.16 -46.07
N GLN A 506 65.13 -40.61 -45.51
CA GLN A 506 65.08 -39.86 -44.26
C GLN A 506 64.67 -38.41 -44.50
N ILE A 507 64.03 -37.81 -43.50
CA ILE A 507 63.59 -36.40 -43.50
C ILE A 507 63.89 -35.82 -42.13
N PHE A 508 64.69 -34.76 -42.11
CA PHE A 508 65.11 -34.05 -40.91
C PHE A 508 64.86 -32.54 -41.06
N CYS A 509 64.68 -31.87 -39.93
CA CYS A 509 64.61 -30.41 -39.87
C CYS A 509 66.04 -29.90 -39.66
N GLN A 510 66.46 -28.87 -40.40
CA GLN A 510 67.75 -28.20 -40.18
C GLN A 510 67.59 -26.69 -40.12
N THR A 511 68.57 -26.00 -39.58
CA THR A 511 68.75 -24.56 -39.81
C THR A 511 69.29 -24.31 -41.22
N LYS A 512 69.17 -23.08 -41.71
CA LYS A 512 69.83 -22.64 -42.96
C LYS A 512 71.35 -22.82 -42.98
N ASP A 513 71.97 -22.93 -41.81
CA ASP A 513 73.42 -23.11 -41.65
C ASP A 513 73.81 -24.62 -41.62
N GLY A 514 72.87 -25.51 -41.96
CA GLY A 514 73.09 -26.96 -42.09
C GLY A 514 73.03 -27.75 -40.78
N THR A 515 72.74 -27.11 -39.63
CA THR A 515 72.65 -27.81 -38.35
C THR A 515 71.28 -28.47 -38.18
N SER A 516 71.25 -29.81 -38.02
CA SER A 516 70.01 -30.53 -37.77
C SER A 516 69.41 -30.16 -36.40
N VAL A 517 68.09 -29.97 -36.35
CA VAL A 517 67.30 -29.62 -35.16
C VAL A 517 66.06 -30.50 -35.04
N SER A 518 65.27 -30.37 -33.98
CA SER A 518 64.07 -31.20 -33.81
C SER A 518 63.05 -30.99 -34.93
N ALA A 519 62.39 -32.08 -35.34
CA ALA A 519 61.30 -32.10 -36.31
C ALA A 519 60.19 -31.09 -35.99
N ASP A 520 59.94 -30.85 -34.69
CA ASP A 520 58.90 -29.93 -34.21
C ASP A 520 59.13 -28.48 -34.65
N GLN A 521 60.39 -28.07 -34.84
CA GLN A 521 60.72 -26.70 -35.27
C GLN A 521 60.27 -26.43 -36.71
N CYS A 522 60.26 -27.48 -37.56
CA CYS A 522 59.72 -27.43 -38.91
C CYS A 522 58.24 -27.84 -39.01
N SER A 523 57.54 -28.09 -37.90
CA SER A 523 56.14 -28.58 -37.91
C SER A 523 55.16 -27.67 -38.65
N ALA A 524 55.41 -26.36 -38.67
CA ALA A 524 54.62 -25.37 -39.40
C ALA A 524 54.95 -25.28 -40.92
N LEU A 525 55.90 -26.09 -41.41
CA LEU A 525 56.33 -26.12 -42.81
C LEU A 525 55.87 -27.43 -43.49
N PRO A 526 55.52 -27.42 -44.79
CA PRO A 526 55.11 -28.64 -45.50
C PRO A 526 56.19 -29.73 -45.49
N ARG A 527 55.92 -30.85 -44.81
CA ARG A 527 56.87 -31.96 -44.69
C ARG A 527 56.91 -32.79 -45.99
N PRO A 528 58.10 -33.09 -46.55
CA PRO A 528 58.21 -33.94 -47.75
C PRO A 528 57.69 -35.38 -47.52
N LEU A 529 57.45 -36.11 -48.61
CA LEU A 529 57.13 -37.55 -48.57
C LEU A 529 58.39 -38.39 -48.29
N SER A 530 58.28 -39.39 -47.41
CA SER A 530 59.37 -40.29 -46.98
C SER A 530 59.40 -41.66 -47.69
N THR A 531 58.40 -41.96 -48.53
CA THR A 531 58.24 -43.24 -49.25
C THR A 531 57.80 -43.04 -50.71
N GLN A 532 58.21 -43.95 -51.61
CA GLN A 532 57.75 -43.99 -53.01
C GLN A 532 57.80 -45.42 -53.60
N ASN A 533 57.05 -45.68 -54.68
CA ASN A 533 56.97 -46.99 -55.34
C ASN A 533 58.08 -47.19 -56.39
N CYS A 534 58.42 -48.44 -56.72
CA CYS A 534 59.34 -48.79 -57.81
C CYS A 534 59.03 -50.12 -58.52
N TRP A 535 59.63 -50.28 -59.72
CA TRP A 535 59.62 -51.47 -60.59
C TRP A 535 58.25 -52.02 -61.02
N THR A 536 57.71 -51.52 -62.15
CA THR A 536 56.37 -51.88 -62.66
C THR A 536 56.33 -53.08 -63.60
N ASP A 537 57.32 -53.26 -64.47
CA ASP A 537 57.08 -53.97 -65.75
C ASP A 537 57.46 -55.46 -65.74
N VAL A 538 58.20 -55.93 -64.73
CA VAL A 538 58.79 -57.29 -64.72
C VAL A 538 57.84 -58.36 -64.17
N CYS A 539 56.90 -58.01 -63.28
CA CYS A 539 56.08 -58.98 -62.52
C CYS A 539 54.96 -59.69 -63.32
N GLY A 540 54.99 -59.69 -64.67
CA GLY A 540 53.83 -60.00 -65.54
C GLY A 540 53.79 -61.38 -66.23
N VAL A 541 54.73 -62.28 -65.98
CA VAL A 541 54.98 -63.48 -66.82
C VAL A 541 54.98 -64.80 -66.02
N HIS A 542 54.73 -65.94 -66.69
CA HIS A 542 54.72 -67.27 -66.08
C HIS A 542 55.12 -68.39 -67.06
N TRP A 543 55.48 -69.56 -66.54
CA TRP A 543 55.77 -70.76 -67.33
C TRP A 543 54.49 -71.45 -67.82
N ARG A 544 54.42 -71.77 -69.12
CA ARG A 544 53.38 -72.60 -69.74
C ARG A 544 54.01 -73.87 -70.33
N VAL A 545 53.35 -75.01 -70.14
CA VAL A 545 53.81 -76.33 -70.63
C VAL A 545 52.80 -76.95 -71.61
N SER A 546 53.28 -77.72 -72.59
CA SER A 546 52.42 -78.58 -73.44
C SER A 546 52.21 -79.96 -72.83
N LEU A 547 51.36 -80.76 -73.46
CA LEU A 547 51.38 -82.23 -73.30
C LEU A 547 52.73 -82.81 -73.76
N TRP A 548 53.03 -84.02 -73.29
CA TRP A 548 54.21 -84.80 -73.69
C TRP A 548 54.01 -85.46 -75.07
N THR A 549 55.10 -85.65 -75.81
CA THR A 549 55.12 -86.47 -77.03
C THR A 549 54.95 -87.96 -76.70
N VAL A 550 54.67 -88.77 -77.74
CA VAL A 550 54.82 -90.23 -77.63
C VAL A 550 56.29 -90.59 -77.34
N CYS A 551 56.54 -91.74 -76.71
CA CYS A 551 57.88 -92.20 -76.35
C CYS A 551 58.70 -92.62 -77.58
N THR A 552 60.00 -92.30 -77.61
CA THR A 552 60.91 -92.62 -78.72
C THR A 552 61.39 -94.08 -78.80
N ALA A 553 61.13 -94.91 -77.78
CA ALA A 553 61.46 -96.34 -77.78
C ALA A 553 60.36 -97.18 -77.12
N THR A 554 60.30 -98.46 -77.44
CA THR A 554 59.31 -99.44 -76.91
C THR A 554 59.89 -100.35 -75.84
N CYS A 555 61.17 -100.71 -75.94
CA CYS A 555 61.99 -101.22 -74.84
C CYS A 555 63.33 -100.46 -74.78
N GLY A 556 64.01 -100.60 -73.66
CA GLY A 556 65.32 -100.07 -73.34
C GLY A 556 65.26 -98.81 -72.49
N ASN A 557 66.20 -98.67 -71.55
CA ASN A 557 66.27 -97.54 -70.58
C ASN A 557 66.70 -96.20 -71.22
N TYR A 558 66.51 -96.07 -72.53
CA TYR A 558 66.87 -94.95 -73.40
C TYR A 558 65.66 -94.31 -74.10
N GLY A 559 64.43 -94.82 -73.91
CA GLY A 559 63.22 -94.14 -74.38
C GLY A 559 62.98 -92.79 -73.67
N PHE A 560 62.61 -91.77 -74.44
CA PHE A 560 62.31 -90.42 -73.93
C PHE A 560 61.09 -89.79 -74.62
N GLN A 561 60.50 -88.82 -73.92
CA GLN A 561 59.39 -87.98 -74.40
C GLN A 561 59.67 -86.52 -74.01
N SER A 562 59.25 -85.57 -74.84
CA SER A 562 59.50 -84.14 -74.64
C SER A 562 58.21 -83.33 -74.63
N ARG A 563 58.27 -82.09 -74.14
CA ARG A 563 57.17 -81.12 -74.20
C ARG A 563 57.72 -79.70 -74.32
N ARG A 564 56.94 -78.80 -74.90
CA ARG A 564 57.30 -77.38 -74.94
C ARG A 564 57.14 -76.74 -73.55
N VAL A 565 58.07 -75.88 -73.17
CA VAL A 565 58.06 -75.12 -71.92
C VAL A 565 58.43 -73.67 -72.22
N ASP A 566 57.40 -72.86 -72.49
CA ASP A 566 57.51 -71.46 -72.89
C ASP A 566 57.37 -70.54 -71.65
N CYS A 567 58.14 -69.46 -71.58
CA CYS A 567 57.81 -68.33 -70.71
C CYS A 567 56.77 -67.45 -71.45
N VAL A 568 55.63 -67.14 -70.83
CA VAL A 568 54.53 -66.39 -71.48
C VAL A 568 53.93 -65.30 -70.57
N HIS A 569 53.56 -64.17 -71.17
CA HIS A 569 52.92 -63.06 -70.44
C HIS A 569 51.47 -63.39 -70.06
N ILE A 570 51.11 -63.21 -68.79
CA ILE A 570 49.88 -63.74 -68.19
C ILE A 570 48.60 -63.27 -68.91
N ARG A 571 48.53 -61.99 -69.31
CA ARG A 571 47.32 -61.41 -69.92
C ARG A 571 47.17 -61.66 -71.42
N THR A 572 48.25 -61.99 -72.12
CA THR A 572 48.25 -62.12 -73.61
C THR A 572 48.61 -63.51 -74.10
N ASN A 573 49.10 -64.40 -73.21
CA ASN A 573 49.49 -65.79 -73.49
C ASN A 573 50.51 -65.94 -74.65
N LYS A 574 51.17 -64.83 -75.04
CA LYS A 574 52.26 -64.80 -76.03
C LYS A 574 53.58 -65.18 -75.36
N PRO A 575 54.46 -65.93 -76.04
CA PRO A 575 55.80 -66.22 -75.53
C PRO A 575 56.63 -64.95 -75.42
N VAL A 576 57.48 -64.91 -74.41
CA VAL A 576 58.47 -63.86 -74.12
C VAL A 576 59.82 -64.50 -73.80
N MET A 577 60.90 -63.71 -73.76
CA MET A 577 62.24 -64.27 -73.49
C MET A 577 62.29 -65.02 -72.16
N GLU A 578 62.97 -66.17 -72.20
CA GLU A 578 62.91 -67.19 -71.15
C GLU A 578 63.32 -66.67 -69.77
N HIS A 579 64.38 -65.84 -69.72
CA HIS A 579 64.94 -65.31 -68.48
C HIS A 579 63.95 -64.46 -67.66
N HIS A 580 62.89 -63.91 -68.29
CA HIS A 580 61.84 -63.19 -67.58
C HIS A 580 61.02 -64.10 -66.64
N CYS A 581 61.02 -65.43 -66.84
CA CYS A 581 60.35 -66.39 -65.94
C CYS A 581 61.30 -67.07 -64.93
N SER A 582 62.62 -66.84 -65.01
CA SER A 582 63.63 -67.55 -64.19
C SER A 582 63.54 -67.28 -62.68
N TRP A 583 62.75 -66.29 -62.24
CA TRP A 583 62.40 -66.07 -60.83
C TRP A 583 61.46 -67.14 -60.26
N ARG A 584 60.98 -68.09 -61.10
CA ARG A 584 60.33 -69.34 -60.66
C ARG A 584 61.00 -70.54 -61.33
N PRO A 585 61.08 -71.71 -60.67
CA PRO A 585 61.69 -72.92 -61.24
C PRO A 585 61.07 -73.29 -62.60
N ARG A 586 61.92 -73.54 -63.61
CA ARG A 586 61.48 -73.97 -64.93
C ARG A 586 60.94 -75.41 -64.86
N PRO A 587 59.71 -75.69 -65.35
CA PRO A 587 59.22 -77.06 -65.50
C PRO A 587 60.10 -77.89 -66.45
N ALA A 588 60.35 -79.17 -66.11
CA ALA A 588 61.11 -80.07 -66.98
C ALA A 588 60.47 -80.20 -68.38
N ASN A 589 61.29 -80.13 -69.43
CA ASN A 589 60.89 -80.17 -70.85
C ASN A 589 61.12 -81.55 -71.52
N TRP A 590 61.79 -82.49 -70.85
CA TRP A 590 61.93 -83.89 -71.28
C TRP A 590 61.86 -84.83 -70.07
N GLN A 591 61.50 -86.09 -70.30
CA GLN A 591 61.56 -87.18 -69.31
C GLN A 591 61.73 -88.55 -69.99
N ARG A 592 62.24 -89.56 -69.27
CA ARG A 592 62.34 -90.95 -69.76
C ARG A 592 60.97 -91.66 -69.81
N CYS A 593 60.89 -92.75 -70.59
CA CYS A 593 59.72 -93.64 -70.72
C CYS A 593 60.14 -95.02 -71.27
N ASN A 594 59.27 -96.03 -71.12
CA ASN A 594 59.45 -97.40 -71.64
C ASN A 594 60.80 -98.08 -71.28
N ILE A 595 61.17 -98.00 -70.01
CA ILE A 595 62.53 -98.22 -69.49
C ILE A 595 62.91 -99.69 -69.16
N THR A 596 62.27 -100.68 -69.78
CA THR A 596 62.52 -102.13 -69.57
C THR A 596 63.64 -102.67 -70.48
N PRO A 597 64.63 -103.46 -70.02
CA PRO A 597 65.75 -103.90 -70.87
C PRO A 597 65.36 -104.72 -72.11
N CYS A 598 66.22 -104.72 -73.13
CA CYS A 598 66.14 -105.58 -74.31
C CYS A 598 67.38 -106.51 -74.35
N GLU A 599 67.24 -107.76 -74.79
CA GLU A 599 68.32 -108.76 -74.74
C GLU A 599 69.19 -108.83 -76.02
N ASN A 600 70.35 -109.49 -75.92
CA ASN A 600 71.45 -109.43 -76.91
C ASN A 600 71.67 -110.76 -77.66
N GLY A 601 71.95 -110.69 -78.96
CA GLY A 601 72.87 -111.65 -79.62
C GLY A 601 72.42 -112.30 -80.94
N THR A 602 73.13 -111.95 -82.02
CA THR A 602 73.37 -112.76 -83.24
C THR A 602 72.19 -113.36 -84.06
N LEU A 603 71.98 -112.74 -85.22
CA LEU A 603 71.70 -113.33 -86.55
C LEU A 603 70.33 -114.02 -86.85
N LEU A 604 69.75 -113.54 -87.97
CA LEU A 604 68.71 -114.14 -88.84
C LEU A 604 67.22 -114.14 -88.39
N ARG A 605 66.43 -113.38 -89.17
CA ARG A 605 64.98 -113.55 -89.51
C ARG A 605 63.96 -113.89 -88.39
N GLY A 606 63.35 -112.83 -87.84
CA GLY A 606 61.89 -112.61 -87.80
C GLY A 606 61.00 -113.40 -86.82
N GLY A 607 60.08 -112.71 -86.13
CA GLY A 607 59.04 -113.32 -85.28
C GLY A 607 58.44 -112.35 -84.24
N GLU A 608 57.15 -112.06 -84.37
CA GLU A 608 56.28 -111.04 -83.72
C GLU A 608 56.08 -111.11 -82.17
N ALA A 609 55.55 -110.01 -81.57
CA ALA A 609 54.44 -109.93 -80.56
C ALA A 609 54.60 -109.11 -79.23
N GLU A 610 53.76 -108.05 -79.10
CA GLU A 610 53.04 -107.39 -77.96
C GLU A 610 53.51 -107.22 -76.47
N GLY A 611 53.13 -106.07 -75.83
CA GLY A 611 52.31 -106.11 -74.58
C GLY A 611 52.53 -105.21 -73.30
N CYS A 612 52.00 -103.96 -73.23
CA CYS A 612 51.41 -103.24 -72.03
C CYS A 612 52.20 -103.04 -70.66
N ARG A 613 51.77 -102.29 -69.59
CA ARG A 613 50.99 -101.02 -69.34
C ARG A 613 51.01 -100.63 -67.81
N GLY A 614 50.99 -99.34 -67.39
CA GLY A 614 51.06 -98.89 -65.96
C GLY A 614 50.42 -97.52 -65.53
N THR A 615 50.33 -97.22 -64.21
CA THR A 615 49.59 -96.10 -63.50
C THR A 615 50.11 -95.88 -62.03
N LYS A 616 49.77 -94.91 -61.12
CA LYS A 616 48.84 -93.72 -60.98
C LYS A 616 49.18 -92.80 -59.73
N GLU A 617 48.75 -91.50 -59.72
CA GLU A 617 48.27 -90.57 -58.60
C GLU A 617 48.94 -90.45 -57.18
N GLY A 618 48.79 -89.40 -56.32
CA GLY A 618 48.12 -88.05 -56.38
C GLY A 618 47.97 -87.29 -55.00
N ARG A 619 47.36 -86.06 -54.99
CA ARG A 619 46.75 -85.24 -53.86
C ARG A 619 47.49 -84.06 -53.11
N VAL A 620 46.77 -83.34 -52.20
CA VAL A 620 46.81 -81.86 -51.87
C VAL A 620 46.27 -81.52 -50.43
N ILE A 621 46.59 -80.35 -49.78
CA ILE A 621 45.76 -79.58 -48.76
C ILE A 621 46.31 -78.15 -48.39
N SER A 622 45.61 -77.32 -47.57
CA SER A 622 45.79 -75.84 -47.35
C SER A 622 45.47 -75.28 -45.92
N GLN A 623 45.75 -73.98 -45.58
CA GLN A 623 45.05 -73.16 -44.52
C GLN A 623 45.29 -71.61 -44.53
N LYS A 624 44.94 -70.83 -43.46
CA LYS A 624 44.34 -69.44 -43.50
C LYS A 624 44.60 -68.53 -42.23
N LEU A 625 44.13 -67.25 -42.23
CA LEU A 625 43.89 -66.24 -41.10
C LEU A 625 45.05 -65.29 -40.69
N SER A 626 44.90 -64.06 -40.09
CA SER A 626 43.76 -63.11 -39.87
C SER A 626 44.15 -61.66 -39.41
N THR A 627 43.34 -60.64 -39.82
CA THR A 627 42.93 -59.34 -39.18
C THR A 627 43.79 -58.48 -38.21
N GLY A 628 43.75 -57.14 -38.39
CA GLY A 628 43.95 -56.11 -37.34
C GLY A 628 43.79 -54.64 -37.86
N PRO A 629 43.09 -53.71 -37.17
CA PRO A 629 42.83 -52.31 -37.60
C PRO A 629 43.86 -51.29 -37.03
N CYS A 630 43.86 -49.99 -37.37
CA CYS A 630 42.85 -49.12 -38.01
C CYS A 630 43.45 -48.24 -39.11
#